data_AF-A0AAE0PZ04-F1
#
_entry.id   AF-A0AAE0PZ04-F1
#
_cell.length_a   1.000
_cell.length_b   1.000
_cell.length_c   1.000
_cell.angle_alpha   90.00
_cell.angle_beta   90.00
_cell.angle_gamma   90.00
#
_symmetry.space_group_name_H-M   'P 1'
#
loop_
_entity.id
_entity.type
_entity.pdbx_description
1 polymer ?
#
loop_
_entity_poly.entity_id
_entity_poly.type
_entity_poly.pdbx_seq_one_letter_code
_entity_poly.pdbx_strand_id
1 'polypeptide(L)' 'MCEYRVQHCGDCILCAPIAAKNRRDTSNFDKEFTKMAVELTPTDKLFIMNLDQNEFQGFSYTNPEFVIQV' A
#
# COMPACT_ATOMS: atom_id res chain seq x y z
N MET A 1 -13.08 -7.48 26.65
CA MET A 1 -12.93 -8.87 27.12
C MET A 1 -12.26 -9.70 26.03
N CYS A 2 -10.95 -9.53 25.83
CA CYS A 2 -10.14 -10.56 25.17
C CYS A 2 -9.35 -11.21 26.31
N GLU A 3 -9.90 -12.29 26.84
CA GLU A 3 -9.31 -13.01 27.96
C GLU A 3 -8.03 -13.75 27.51
N TYR A 4 -6.94 -13.46 28.20
CA TYR A 4 -6.13 -14.47 28.88
C TYR A 4 -5.66 -15.68 28.05
N ARG A 5 -4.51 -15.53 27.36
CA ARG A 5 -3.42 -16.53 27.34
C ARG A 5 -2.14 -15.92 26.77
N VAL A 6 -1.39 -15.25 27.64
CA VAL A 6 0.04 -15.00 27.43
C VAL A 6 0.75 -16.27 27.88
N GLN A 7 0.90 -17.26 27.01
CA GLN A 7 1.80 -18.38 27.29
C GLN A 7 2.40 -18.90 25.98
N HIS A 8 3.69 -18.61 25.82
CA HIS A 8 4.61 -19.14 24.81
C HIS A 8 4.37 -18.74 23.35
N CYS A 9 4.66 -17.48 23.02
CA CYS A 9 5.23 -17.23 21.70
C CYS A 9 6.57 -16.50 21.79
N GLY A 10 7.60 -17.27 22.16
CA GLY A 10 9.00 -16.82 22.11
C GLY A 10 9.54 -16.68 20.68
N ASP A 11 8.80 -17.17 19.67
CA ASP A 11 9.22 -17.16 18.26
C ASP A 11 8.14 -16.62 17.30
N CYS A 12 7.06 -15.99 17.80
CA CYS A 12 6.10 -15.31 16.93
C CYS A 12 6.64 -13.93 16.54
N ILE A 13 7.01 -13.79 15.26
CA ILE A 13 7.22 -12.49 14.60
C ILE A 13 6.02 -11.52 14.81
N LEU A 14 4.84 -12.04 15.12
CA LEU A 14 3.61 -11.29 15.35
C LEU A 14 3.54 -10.57 16.71
N CYS A 15 4.42 -10.87 17.68
CA CYS A 15 4.33 -10.33 19.04
C CYS A 15 5.32 -9.20 19.37
N ALA A 16 6.26 -8.88 18.47
CA ALA A 16 7.13 -7.72 18.64
C ALA A 16 6.42 -6.44 18.17
N PRO A 17 6.57 -5.28 18.85
CA PRO A 17 6.05 -4.02 18.33
C PRO A 17 6.76 -3.71 17.02
N ILE A 18 6.06 -3.86 15.89
CA ILE A 18 6.63 -3.55 14.57
C ILE A 18 6.61 -2.04 14.39
N ALA A 19 7.50 -1.35 15.11
CA ALA A 19 7.70 0.08 14.99
C ALA A 19 8.56 0.37 13.75
N ALA A 20 8.04 1.22 12.85
CA ALA A 20 8.77 1.67 11.67
C ALA A 20 10.01 2.47 12.11
N LYS A 21 11.18 2.10 11.57
CA LYS A 21 12.46 2.71 11.94
C LYS A 21 12.64 4.11 11.35
N ASN A 22 12.05 4.37 10.18
CA ASN A 22 12.06 5.68 9.51
C ASN A 22 10.93 5.75 8.46
N ARG A 23 10.79 6.92 7.80
CA ARG A 23 9.73 7.18 6.80
C ARG A 23 9.77 6.27 5.56
N ARG A 24 10.89 5.59 5.30
CA ARG A 24 11.08 4.67 4.16
C ARG A 24 11.17 3.20 4.60
N ASP A 25 10.89 2.89 5.86
CA ASP A 25 10.95 1.52 6.34
C ASP A 25 9.85 0.66 5.72
N THR A 26 10.25 -0.40 5.04
CA THR A 26 9.34 -1.33 4.37
C THR A 26 9.25 -2.68 5.08
N SER A 27 9.76 -2.81 6.30
CA SER A 27 9.83 -4.10 7.00
C SER A 27 8.47 -4.76 7.27
N ASN A 28 7.38 -4.00 7.20
CA ASN A 28 6.00 -4.47 7.33
C ASN A 28 5.41 -5.02 6.02
N PHE A 29 6.13 -4.92 4.91
CA PHE A 29 5.68 -5.37 3.60
C PHE A 29 6.48 -6.61 3.17
N ASP A 30 5.88 -7.43 2.31
CA ASP A 30 6.60 -8.55 1.70
C ASP A 30 7.77 -8.02 0.86
N LYS A 31 8.93 -8.65 1.02
CA LYS A 31 10.14 -8.29 0.30
C LYS A 31 10.01 -8.52 -1.20
N GLU A 32 9.16 -9.46 -1.63
CA GLU A 32 8.91 -9.69 -3.06
C GLU A 32 8.44 -8.42 -3.75
N PHE A 33 7.46 -7.70 -3.17
CA PHE A 33 6.96 -6.44 -3.74
C PHE A 33 7.97 -5.31 -3.65
N THR A 34 8.67 -5.16 -2.51
CA THR A 34 9.60 -4.04 -2.31
C THR A 34 10.88 -4.12 -3.14
N LYS A 35 11.20 -5.30 -3.69
CA LYS A 35 12.33 -5.53 -4.60
C LYS A 35 11.98 -5.33 -6.07
N MET A 36 10.68 -5.32 -6.42
CA MET A 36 10.26 -5.06 -7.79
C MET A 36 10.63 -3.63 -8.20
N ALA A 37 10.85 -3.44 -9.50
CA ALA A 37 11.05 -2.11 -10.06
C ALA A 37 9.78 -1.26 -9.87
N VAL A 38 9.96 0.02 -9.55
CA VAL A 38 8.85 0.98 -9.41
C VAL A 38 8.50 1.51 -10.80
N GLU A 39 7.76 0.71 -11.56
CA GLU A 39 7.37 1.03 -12.94
C GLU A 39 5.92 0.65 -13.21
N LEU A 40 5.31 1.36 -14.18
CA LEU A 40 3.99 1.01 -14.68
C LEU A 40 4.14 -0.06 -15.77
N THR A 41 3.32 -1.09 -15.71
CA THR A 41 3.25 -2.08 -16.79
C THR A 41 2.89 -1.38 -18.10
N PRO A 42 3.65 -1.60 -19.20
CA PRO A 42 3.32 -1.04 -20.49
C PRO A 42 1.92 -1.47 -20.95
N THR A 43 1.15 -0.53 -21.47
CA THR A 43 -0.22 -0.76 -21.95
C THR A 43 -0.30 -0.74 -23.47
N ASP A 44 -1.12 -1.62 -24.04
CA ASP A 44 -1.42 -1.61 -25.48
C ASP A 44 -2.37 -0.45 -25.83
N LYS A 45 -1.96 0.41 -26.77
CA LYS A 45 -2.75 1.55 -27.24
C LYS A 45 -4.09 1.13 -27.85
N LEU A 46 -4.12 0.00 -28.57
CA LEU A 46 -5.36 -0.51 -29.17
C LEU A 46 -6.34 -0.92 -28.08
N PHE A 47 -5.85 -1.51 -27.00
CA PHE A 47 -6.69 -1.88 -25.86
C PHE A 47 -7.27 -0.64 -25.18
N ILE A 48 -6.44 0.38 -24.92
CA ILE A 48 -6.87 1.63 -24.30
C ILE A 48 -7.92 2.36 -25.15
N MET A 49 -7.73 2.44 -26.47
CA MET A 49 -8.66 3.14 -27.37
C MET A 49 -10.05 2.48 -27.45
N ASN A 50 -10.15 1.20 -27.09
CA ASN A 50 -11.42 0.46 -27.10
C ASN A 50 -12.17 0.55 -25.76
N LEU A 51 -11.65 1.27 -24.76
CA LEU A 51 -12.33 1.49 -23.48
C LEU A 51 -13.33 2.65 -23.59
N ASP A 52 -14.55 2.46 -23.07
CA ASP A 52 -15.50 3.55 -22.92
C ASP A 52 -15.02 4.52 -21.81
N GLN A 53 -14.60 5.71 -22.22
CA GLN A 53 -14.09 6.72 -21.28
C GLN A 53 -15.20 7.32 -20.41
N ASN A 54 -16.47 7.17 -20.80
CA ASN A 54 -17.58 7.74 -20.04
C ASN A 54 -17.80 7.01 -18.71
N GLU A 55 -17.36 5.75 -18.59
CA GLU A 55 -17.41 4.99 -17.33
C GLU A 55 -16.56 5.63 -16.22
N PHE A 56 -15.59 6.48 -16.59
CA PHE A 56 -14.70 7.17 -15.66
C PHE A 56 -15.11 8.63 -15.42
N GLN A 57 -16.29 9.07 -15.90
CA GLN A 57 -16.78 10.42 -15.61
C GLN A 57 -16.95 10.61 -14.09
N GLY A 58 -16.45 11.74 -13.59
CA GLY A 58 -16.48 12.04 -12.15
C GLY A 58 -15.43 11.30 -11.30
N PHE A 59 -14.52 10.54 -11.91
CA PHE A 59 -13.45 9.84 -11.18
C PHE A 59 -12.43 10.80 -10.53
N SER A 60 -12.19 11.96 -11.13
CA SER A 60 -11.22 12.93 -10.62
C SER A 60 -11.65 13.52 -9.28
N TYR A 61 -10.84 13.27 -8.25
CA TYR A 61 -11.00 13.83 -6.92
C TYR A 61 -9.66 14.39 -6.41
N THR A 62 -9.71 15.50 -5.69
CA THR A 62 -8.59 16.03 -4.91
C THR A 62 -9.11 16.39 -3.53
N ASN A 63 -8.43 15.94 -2.48
CA ASN A 63 -8.81 16.28 -1.12
C ASN A 63 -8.66 17.81 -0.88
N PRO A 64 -9.75 18.55 -0.63
CA PRO A 64 -9.68 20.00 -0.44
C PRO A 64 -8.90 20.41 0.82
N GLU A 65 -8.77 19.51 1.80
CA GLU A 65 -8.04 19.74 3.06
C GLU A 65 -6.53 19.45 2.92
N PHE A 66 -6.07 19.03 1.73
CA PHE A 66 -4.66 18.73 1.52
C PHE A 66 -3.83 20.02 1.37
N VAL A 67 -3.33 20.53 2.49
CA VAL A 67 -2.42 21.68 2.53
C VAL A 67 -0.97 21.20 2.35
N ILE A 68 -0.36 21.54 1.22
CA ILE A 68 1.07 21.31 1.00
C ILE A 68 1.84 22.37 1.80
N GLN A 69 2.52 21.95 2.86
CA GLN A 69 3.54 22.78 3.51
C GLN A 69 4.78 22.78 2.61
N VAL A 70 5.04 23.92 1.97
CA VAL A 70 6.21 24.15 1.11
C VAL A 70 7.39 24.65 1.94
#